data_AF-A0AAV9A6C7-F1
#
_entry.id   AF-A0AAV9A6C7-F1
#
_cell.length_a   1.000
_cell.length_b   1.000
_cell.length_c   1.000
_cell.angle_alpha   90.00
_cell.angle_beta   90.00
_cell.angle_gamma   90.00
#
_symmetry.space_group_name_H-M   'P 1'
#
loop_
_entity.id
_entity.type
_entity.pdbx_description
1 polymer ?
#
loop_
_entity_poly.entity_id
_entity_poly.type
_entity_poly.pdbx_seq_one_letter_code
_entity_poly.pdbx_strand_id
1 'polypeptide(L)'
;MPDEECEIKQKNCTTGRSRDKDVHQSDGISYFKATISQFNICYSYLGIPSKFSSMNGFRDKREITVGDPEGREWQLRISHSRGKQRNQRFFYGDWLNFARVNGLVVGDVCTFEYNPGGEKDIMYVSILKKQSEPVMEDTKERGTSSKIEDQSPSSEYLFGVSLYLFFWLVSLVETPNIS
;
A
#
# COMPACT_ATOMS: atom_id res chain seq x y z
N MET A 1 -22.72 28.79 29.62
CA MET A 1 -22.45 27.78 28.59
C MET A 1 -21.27 28.27 27.79
N PRO A 2 -20.06 27.70 27.99
CA PRO A 2 -18.87 28.11 27.26
C PRO A 2 -18.54 27.08 26.16
N ASP A 3 -18.61 27.50 24.91
CA ASP A 3 -18.21 26.72 23.72
C ASP A 3 -16.75 27.04 23.31
N GLU A 4 -15.84 27.10 24.30
CA GLU A 4 -14.41 27.42 24.11
C GLU A 4 -13.52 26.17 23.88
N GLU A 5 -14.00 25.15 23.16
CA GLU A 5 -13.20 23.92 22.94
C GLU A 5 -13.00 23.50 21.47
N CYS A 6 -13.11 24.42 20.50
CA CYS A 6 -12.78 24.12 19.10
C CYS A 6 -11.50 24.82 18.57
N GLU A 7 -10.77 25.61 19.38
CA GLU A 7 -9.60 26.37 18.93
C GLU A 7 -8.23 25.75 19.25
N ILE A 8 -8.17 24.59 19.91
CA ILE A 8 -6.90 23.93 20.25
C ILE A 8 -6.81 22.56 19.58
N LYS A 9 -6.52 22.58 18.27
CA LYS A 9 -5.72 21.54 17.56
C LYS A 9 -5.29 21.95 16.14
N GLN A 10 -5.27 23.24 15.82
CA GLN A 10 -4.64 23.80 14.61
C GLN A 10 -3.11 23.96 14.71
N LYS A 11 -2.46 23.32 15.70
CA LYS A 11 -1.05 23.57 16.05
C LYS A 11 -0.24 22.27 16.03
N ASN A 12 -0.23 21.58 14.89
CA ASN A 12 0.87 20.72 14.42
C ASN A 12 0.47 19.96 13.15
N CYS A 13 0.47 20.64 12.02
CA CYS A 13 0.86 19.99 10.77
C CYS A 13 1.55 21.02 9.89
N THR A 14 2.84 21.18 10.18
CA THR A 14 3.82 21.88 9.37
C THR A 14 3.70 21.47 7.91
N THR A 15 3.40 22.46 7.06
CA THR A 15 4.05 22.71 5.77
C THR A 15 4.54 21.50 4.95
N GLY A 16 3.89 21.28 3.81
CA GLY A 16 4.55 20.87 2.57
C GLY A 16 4.97 19.41 2.46
N ARG A 17 4.22 18.65 1.65
CA ARG A 17 4.77 17.62 0.76
C ARG A 17 3.75 17.29 -0.33
N SER A 18 3.58 18.22 -1.27
CA SER A 18 3.45 17.79 -2.66
C SER A 18 4.80 17.17 -3.00
N ARG A 19 4.95 15.86 -2.83
CA ARG A 19 6.07 15.17 -3.45
C ARG A 19 5.81 15.29 -4.93
N ASP A 20 6.57 16.14 -5.60
CA ASP A 20 6.63 16.09 -7.06
C ASP A 20 6.92 14.64 -7.41
N LYS A 21 5.92 13.95 -7.95
CA LYS A 21 6.10 12.59 -8.45
C LYS A 21 7.07 12.71 -9.61
N ASP A 22 8.06 11.84 -9.67
CA ASP A 22 9.09 11.89 -10.70
C ASP A 22 8.43 11.78 -12.08
N VAL A 23 8.55 12.84 -12.88
CA VAL A 23 8.08 12.88 -14.27
C VAL A 23 9.31 12.70 -15.16
N HIS A 24 9.33 11.62 -15.91
CA HIS A 24 10.38 11.32 -16.89
C HIS A 24 9.80 11.38 -18.30
N GLN A 25 10.64 11.75 -19.27
CA GLN A 25 10.25 11.89 -20.67
C GLN A 25 11.33 11.26 -21.57
N SER A 26 10.91 10.43 -22.52
CA SER A 26 11.74 9.85 -23.59
C SER A 26 10.87 9.64 -24.83
N ASP A 27 11.37 10.01 -26.00
CA ASP A 27 10.75 9.73 -27.31
C ASP A 27 9.26 10.13 -27.42
N GLY A 28 8.87 11.26 -26.84
CA GLY A 28 7.47 11.74 -26.84
C GLY A 28 6.56 11.04 -25.83
N ILE A 29 7.05 10.00 -25.17
CA ILE A 29 6.39 9.31 -24.06
C ILE A 29 6.82 9.99 -22.76
N SER A 30 5.86 10.19 -21.87
CA SER A 30 6.17 10.59 -20.50
C SER A 30 5.44 9.70 -19.51
N TYR A 31 5.99 9.60 -18.31
CA TYR A 31 5.35 8.85 -17.25
C TYR A 31 5.44 9.53 -15.89
N PHE A 32 4.58 9.11 -14.97
CA PHE A 32 4.71 9.44 -13.56
C PHE A 32 4.39 8.23 -12.67
N LYS A 33 5.05 8.17 -11.51
CA LYS A 33 4.81 7.14 -10.49
C LYS A 33 3.88 7.64 -9.40
N ALA A 34 3.01 6.77 -8.91
CA ALA A 34 2.05 7.06 -7.87
C ALA A 34 2.00 5.93 -6.85
N THR A 35 2.53 6.19 -5.65
CA THR A 35 2.31 5.30 -4.51
C THR A 35 0.88 5.48 -4.00
N ILE A 36 0.13 4.38 -3.92
CA ILE A 36 -1.24 4.36 -3.41
C ILE A 36 -1.23 4.65 -1.92
N SER A 37 -1.91 5.72 -1.54
CA SER A 37 -2.10 6.13 -0.15
C SER A 37 -3.53 5.88 0.31
N GLN A 38 -3.77 5.90 1.63
CA GLN A 38 -5.11 5.80 2.19
C GLN A 38 -6.06 6.86 1.61
N PHE A 39 -5.56 8.07 1.34
CA PHE A 39 -6.35 9.14 0.73
C PHE A 39 -6.88 8.76 -0.65
N ASN A 40 -6.11 8.02 -1.44
CA ASN A 40 -6.51 7.65 -2.80
C ASN A 40 -7.67 6.67 -2.82
N ILE A 41 -7.77 5.84 -1.77
CA ILE A 41 -8.85 4.88 -1.60
C ILE A 41 -10.05 5.54 -0.93
N CYS A 42 -9.86 6.19 0.23
CA CYS A 42 -10.96 6.77 1.01
C CYS A 42 -11.72 7.88 0.27
N TYR A 43 -11.01 8.74 -0.45
CA TYR A 43 -11.63 9.85 -1.16
C TYR A 43 -11.84 9.57 -2.65
N SER A 44 -11.49 8.37 -3.12
CA SER A 44 -11.71 7.94 -4.50
C SER A 44 -11.12 8.89 -5.56
N TYR A 45 -9.91 9.41 -5.33
CA TYR A 45 -9.19 10.18 -6.33
C TYR A 45 -7.67 9.96 -6.31
N LEU A 46 -7.03 10.13 -7.47
CA LEU A 46 -5.57 10.11 -7.60
C LEU A 46 -5.05 11.37 -8.27
N GLY A 47 -4.11 12.06 -7.60
CA GLY A 47 -3.50 13.28 -8.14
C GLY A 47 -2.55 13.01 -9.30
N ILE A 48 -2.71 13.80 -10.36
CA ILE A 48 -1.86 13.84 -11.55
C ILE A 48 -0.83 14.97 -11.35
N PRO A 49 0.49 14.72 -11.47
CA PRO A 49 1.49 15.77 -11.27
C PRO A 49 1.23 16.98 -12.17
N SER A 50 1.32 18.19 -11.61
CA SER A 50 1.06 19.42 -12.35
C SER A 50 1.97 19.60 -13.57
N LYS A 51 3.24 19.16 -13.47
CA LYS A 51 4.19 19.15 -14.59
C LYS A 51 3.75 18.20 -15.70
N PHE A 52 3.47 16.93 -15.36
CA PHE A 52 2.94 15.94 -16.30
C PHE A 52 1.64 16.44 -16.96
N SER A 53 0.75 17.03 -16.17
CA SER A 53 -0.52 17.55 -16.68
C SER A 53 -0.34 18.70 -17.66
N SER A 54 0.64 19.56 -17.46
CA SER A 54 0.91 20.71 -18.32
C SER A 54 1.57 20.28 -19.63
N MET A 55 2.51 19.33 -19.56
CA MET A 55 3.24 18.82 -20.72
C MET A 55 2.34 18.02 -21.67
N ASN A 56 1.39 17.26 -21.13
CA ASN A 56 0.57 16.32 -21.90
C ASN A 56 -0.85 16.81 -22.18
N GLY A 57 -1.16 18.09 -21.95
CA GLY A 57 -2.48 18.66 -22.27
C GLY A 57 -3.63 18.27 -21.32
N PHE A 58 -3.35 17.75 -20.13
CA PHE A 58 -4.38 17.37 -19.15
C PHE A 58 -5.05 18.57 -18.45
N ARG A 59 -4.60 19.80 -18.73
CA ARG A 59 -5.14 21.04 -18.13
C ARG A 59 -6.58 21.33 -18.52
N ASP A 60 -7.03 20.87 -19.67
CA ASP A 60 -8.41 21.06 -20.16
C ASP A 60 -9.13 19.73 -20.41
N LYS A 61 -8.38 18.61 -20.35
CA LYS A 61 -8.90 17.26 -20.53
C LYS A 61 -9.88 16.90 -19.42
N ARG A 62 -11.01 16.29 -19.77
CA ARG A 62 -12.10 15.92 -18.82
C ARG A 62 -12.14 14.44 -18.49
N GLU A 63 -11.55 13.61 -19.34
CA GLU A 63 -11.49 12.16 -19.19
C GLU A 63 -10.32 11.59 -19.98
N ILE A 64 -9.90 10.38 -19.62
CA ILE A 64 -8.85 9.63 -20.31
C ILE A 64 -9.18 8.14 -20.23
N THR A 65 -8.86 7.40 -21.29
CA THR A 65 -8.88 5.94 -21.26
C THR A 65 -7.57 5.43 -20.67
N VAL A 66 -7.66 4.61 -19.63
CA VAL A 66 -6.52 3.96 -18.99
C VAL A 66 -6.55 2.46 -19.29
N GLY A 67 -5.51 1.95 -19.94
CA GLY A 67 -5.32 0.51 -20.18
C GLY A 67 -4.54 -0.12 -19.04
N ASP A 68 -5.10 -1.16 -18.41
CA ASP A 68 -4.45 -1.90 -17.32
C ASP A 68 -3.61 -3.10 -17.80
N PRO A 69 -2.80 -3.71 -16.92
CA PRO A 69 -1.93 -4.84 -17.29
C PRO A 69 -2.69 -6.07 -17.81
N GLU A 70 -3.95 -6.24 -17.41
CA GLU A 70 -4.84 -7.31 -17.86
C GLU A 70 -5.50 -7.01 -19.22
N GLY A 71 -5.20 -5.86 -19.83
CA GLY A 71 -5.72 -5.44 -21.13
C GLY A 71 -7.12 -4.85 -21.07
N ARG A 72 -7.64 -4.52 -19.89
CA ARG A 72 -8.93 -3.84 -19.72
C ARG A 72 -8.75 -2.34 -19.85
N GLU A 73 -9.77 -1.68 -20.41
CA GLU A 73 -9.80 -0.23 -20.57
C GLU A 73 -10.75 0.42 -19.57
N TRP A 74 -10.29 1.51 -18.96
CA TRP A 74 -10.99 2.24 -17.91
C TRP A 74 -11.16 3.70 -18.30
N GLN A 75 -12.39 4.18 -18.44
CA GLN A 75 -12.63 5.62 -18.61
C GLN A 75 -12.55 6.34 -17.27
N LEU A 76 -11.45 7.05 -17.03
CA LEU A 76 -11.27 7.83 -15.81
C LEU A 76 -11.56 9.31 -16.07
N ARG A 77 -12.41 9.90 -15.25
CA ARG A 77 -12.68 11.35 -15.32
C ARG A 77 -11.54 12.13 -14.68
N ILE A 78 -11.27 13.31 -15.20
CA ILE A 78 -10.24 14.23 -14.73
C ILE A 78 -10.88 15.54 -14.28
N SER A 79 -10.66 15.94 -13.03
CA SER A 79 -11.12 17.21 -12.48
C SER A 79 -9.95 18.03 -11.94
N HIS A 80 -10.20 19.29 -11.61
CA HIS A 80 -9.27 20.17 -10.91
C HIS A 80 -9.65 20.28 -9.43
N SER A 81 -8.69 20.64 -8.58
CA SER A 81 -9.01 20.98 -7.18
C SER A 81 -9.87 22.23 -7.12
N ARG A 82 -10.95 22.21 -6.33
CA ARG A 82 -11.74 23.41 -6.01
C ARG A 82 -11.04 24.35 -5.01
N GLY A 83 -9.90 23.94 -4.44
CA GLY A 83 -9.16 24.71 -3.43
C GLY A 83 -8.09 25.65 -3.99
N LYS A 84 -7.17 26.11 -3.13
CA LYS A 84 -6.06 27.03 -3.48
C LYS A 84 -5.16 26.49 -4.60
N GLN A 85 -5.13 25.18 -4.80
CA GLN A 85 -4.34 24.49 -5.84
C GLN A 85 -5.16 24.28 -7.13
N ARG A 86 -5.64 25.37 -7.74
CA ARG A 86 -6.51 25.32 -8.94
C ARG A 86 -5.91 24.56 -10.12
N ASN A 87 -4.58 24.47 -10.19
CA ASN A 87 -3.86 23.80 -11.28
C ASN A 87 -3.68 22.29 -11.06
N GLN A 88 -3.98 21.79 -9.86
CA GLN A 88 -3.80 20.39 -9.54
C GLN A 88 -4.94 19.57 -10.13
N ARG A 89 -4.60 18.60 -10.98
CA ARG A 89 -5.53 17.67 -11.62
C ARG A 89 -5.58 16.32 -10.90
N PHE A 90 -6.70 15.62 -11.01
CA PHE A 90 -6.92 14.32 -10.38
C PHE A 90 -7.81 13.41 -11.22
N PHE A 91 -7.53 12.11 -11.23
CA PHE A 91 -8.49 11.08 -11.59
C PHE A 91 -9.56 10.95 -10.51
N TYR A 92 -10.82 10.81 -10.91
CA TYR A 92 -11.97 10.62 -10.01
C TYR A 92 -13.11 9.86 -10.72
N GLY A 93 -14.21 9.61 -10.02
CA GLY A 93 -15.34 8.85 -10.54
C GLY A 93 -15.05 7.35 -10.43
N ASP A 94 -14.64 6.75 -11.54
CA ASP A 94 -14.37 5.30 -11.63
C ASP A 94 -13.00 4.88 -11.07
N TRP A 95 -12.24 5.81 -10.51
CA TRP A 95 -10.96 5.53 -9.85
C TRP A 95 -11.07 4.43 -8.79
N LEU A 96 -12.09 4.46 -7.93
CA LEU A 96 -12.25 3.44 -6.90
C LEU A 96 -12.62 2.07 -7.49
N ASN A 97 -13.36 2.03 -8.59
CA ASN A 97 -13.68 0.78 -9.25
C ASN A 97 -12.43 0.18 -9.91
N PHE A 98 -11.67 1.01 -10.64
CA PHE A 98 -10.35 0.65 -11.14
C PHE A 98 -9.46 0.09 -10.04
N ALA A 99 -9.36 0.78 -8.89
CA ALA A 99 -8.54 0.35 -7.77
C ALA A 99 -9.00 -0.99 -7.18
N ARG A 100 -10.31 -1.21 -7.05
CA ARG A 100 -10.87 -2.47 -6.51
C ARG A 100 -10.61 -3.65 -7.44
N VAL A 101 -10.87 -3.51 -8.74
CA VAL A 101 -10.71 -4.59 -9.71
C VAL A 101 -9.23 -4.94 -9.92
N ASN A 102 -8.35 -3.96 -9.86
CA ASN A 102 -6.90 -4.16 -9.89
C ASN A 102 -6.30 -4.55 -8.52
N GLY A 103 -7.14 -4.72 -7.49
CA GLY A 103 -6.73 -5.13 -6.14
C GLY A 103 -5.70 -4.19 -5.50
N LEU A 104 -5.76 -2.88 -5.78
CA LEU A 104 -4.81 -1.90 -5.29
C LEU A 104 -4.94 -1.71 -3.77
N VAL A 105 -3.81 -1.80 -3.07
CA VAL A 105 -3.73 -1.54 -1.62
C VAL A 105 -2.75 -0.42 -1.31
N VAL A 106 -2.87 0.16 -0.10
CA VAL A 106 -1.93 1.19 0.38
C VAL A 106 -0.51 0.63 0.37
N GLY A 107 0.38 1.35 -0.32
CA GLY A 107 1.78 0.97 -0.53
C GLY A 107 2.09 0.49 -1.95
N ASP A 108 1.10 0.06 -2.72
CA ASP A 108 1.29 -0.31 -4.13
C ASP A 108 1.78 0.90 -4.93
N VAL A 109 2.53 0.66 -6.01
CA VAL A 109 3.03 1.71 -6.89
C VAL A 109 2.45 1.52 -8.29
N CYS A 110 1.73 2.53 -8.77
CA CYS A 110 1.26 2.60 -10.14
C CYS A 110 2.20 3.50 -10.97
N THR A 111 2.62 3.06 -12.14
CA THR A 111 3.34 3.88 -13.13
C THR A 111 2.40 4.14 -14.29
N PHE A 112 2.10 5.40 -14.55
CA PHE A 112 1.22 5.82 -15.65
C PHE A 112 2.04 6.39 -16.78
N GLU A 113 1.97 5.77 -17.94
CA GLU A 113 2.71 6.15 -19.16
C GLU A 113 1.73 6.68 -20.21
N TYR A 114 2.11 7.75 -20.89
CA TYR A 114 1.25 8.40 -21.88
C TYR A 114 2.07 9.00 -23.03
N ASN A 115 1.54 8.83 -24.23
CA ASN A 115 2.07 9.41 -25.46
C ASN A 115 1.00 10.30 -26.13
N PRO A 116 1.08 11.64 -25.99
CA PRO A 116 0.11 12.55 -26.60
C PRO A 116 0.04 12.47 -28.13
N GLY A 117 1.13 12.02 -28.79
CA GLY A 117 1.23 11.89 -30.24
C GLY A 117 1.01 10.46 -30.75
N GLY A 118 0.60 9.54 -29.89
CA GLY A 118 0.28 8.16 -30.29
C GLY A 118 -0.97 8.09 -31.16
N GLU A 119 -1.13 6.98 -31.90
CA GLU A 119 -2.32 6.73 -32.73
C GLU A 119 -3.62 6.72 -31.90
N LYS A 120 -3.53 6.24 -30.66
CA LYS A 120 -4.63 6.19 -29.70
C LYS A 120 -4.34 7.08 -28.50
N ASP A 121 -5.38 7.79 -28.04
CA ASP A 121 -5.36 8.58 -26.82
C ASP A 121 -5.58 7.70 -25.57
N ILE A 122 -4.61 6.82 -25.29
CA ILE A 122 -4.65 5.86 -24.18
C ILE A 122 -3.43 6.06 -23.27
N MET A 123 -3.69 6.07 -21.97
CA MET A 123 -2.66 6.00 -20.93
C MET A 123 -2.54 4.57 -20.43
N TYR A 124 -1.33 4.01 -20.41
CA TYR A 124 -1.13 2.66 -19.87
C TYR A 124 -0.66 2.73 -18.43
N VAL A 125 -1.12 1.79 -17.60
CA VAL A 125 -0.72 1.68 -16.20
C VAL A 125 -0.02 0.35 -15.93
N SER A 126 1.14 0.42 -15.31
CA SER A 126 1.83 -0.74 -14.71
C SER A 126 1.68 -0.69 -13.19
N ILE A 127 1.41 -1.85 -12.57
CA ILE A 127 1.14 -1.96 -11.13
C ILE A 127 2.21 -2.82 -10.48
N LEU A 128 2.95 -2.23 -9.54
CA LEU A 128 3.88 -2.93 -8.67
C LEU A 128 3.24 -3.11 -7.29
N LYS A 129 2.95 -4.36 -6.93
CA LYS A 129 2.41 -4.69 -5.60
C LYS A 129 3.46 -4.45 -4.52
N LYS A 130 3.04 -3.91 -3.38
CA LYS A 130 3.91 -3.86 -2.22
C LYS A 130 4.31 -5.28 -1.82
N GLN A 131 5.55 -5.47 -1.40
CA GLN A 131 5.95 -6.72 -0.77
C GLN A 131 5.23 -6.82 0.59
N SER A 132 4.64 -7.98 0.89
CA SER A 132 4.14 -8.25 2.23
C SER A 132 5.32 -8.40 3.17
N GLU A 133 5.37 -7.64 4.26
CA GLU A 133 6.14 -8.08 5.42
C GLU A 133 5.52 -9.41 5.91
N PRO A 134 6.32 -10.41 6.31
CA PRO A 134 5.78 -11.62 6.93
C PRO A 134 5.04 -11.20 8.20
N VAL A 135 3.72 -11.31 8.16
CA VAL A 135 2.89 -11.10 9.35
C VAL A 135 3.15 -12.30 10.26
N MET A 136 3.86 -12.07 11.37
CA MET A 136 3.90 -13.04 12.46
C MET A 136 2.50 -13.10 13.07
N GLU A 137 1.81 -14.21 12.80
CA GLU A 137 0.48 -14.49 13.33
C GLU A 137 0.60 -14.79 14.83
N ASP A 138 0.45 -13.75 15.64
CA ASP A 138 0.44 -13.87 17.09
C ASP A 138 -0.91 -14.48 17.53
N THR A 139 -0.93 -15.81 17.63
CA THR A 139 -2.12 -16.57 18.05
C THR A 139 -2.29 -16.38 19.55
N LYS A 140 -2.89 -15.27 19.97
CA LYS A 140 -3.22 -15.02 21.37
C LYS A 140 -4.52 -15.73 21.73
N GLU A 141 -4.41 -16.99 22.15
CA GLU A 141 -5.47 -17.68 22.88
C GLU A 141 -5.78 -16.91 24.17
N ARG A 142 -7.04 -16.51 24.32
CA ARG A 142 -7.56 -15.80 25.47
C ARG A 142 -8.23 -16.82 26.39
N GLY A 143 -7.43 -17.46 27.26
CA GLY A 143 -7.94 -18.33 28.32
C GLY A 143 -8.61 -17.51 29.42
N THR A 144 -9.92 -17.66 29.58
CA THR A 144 -10.72 -17.11 30.68
C THR A 144 -10.39 -17.86 31.98
N SER A 145 -9.96 -17.13 33.00
CA SER A 145 -9.68 -17.65 34.35
C SER A 145 -10.96 -17.64 35.20
N SER A 146 -11.27 -18.78 35.81
CA SER A 146 -12.04 -18.83 37.05
C SER A 146 -11.41 -19.85 38.00
N LYS A 147 -10.83 -19.34 39.09
CA LYS A 147 -10.32 -20.07 40.27
C LYS A 147 -11.46 -20.75 41.05
N ILE A 148 -11.23 -21.97 41.54
CA ILE A 148 -11.66 -22.44 42.87
C ILE A 148 -10.54 -23.36 43.44
N GLU A 149 -10.17 -23.13 44.71
CA GLU A 149 -9.21 -23.87 45.56
C GLU A 149 -9.79 -25.27 45.94
N ASP A 150 -9.05 -26.33 46.32
CA ASP A 150 -8.15 -26.45 47.48
C ASP A 150 -7.56 -27.90 47.56
N GLN A 151 -6.58 -28.08 48.46
CA GLN A 151 -6.07 -29.31 49.11
C GLN A 151 -4.78 -30.00 48.59
N SER A 152 -3.66 -29.57 49.19
CA SER A 152 -2.39 -30.30 49.47
C SER A 152 -2.65 -31.37 50.58
N PRO A 153 -1.90 -32.50 50.76
CA PRO A 153 -0.43 -32.53 50.71
C PRO A 153 0.35 -33.82 50.33
N SER A 154 1.62 -33.56 49.99
CA SER A 154 2.85 -34.34 50.28
C SER A 154 3.35 -35.49 49.37
N SER A 155 4.67 -35.42 49.12
CA SER A 155 5.62 -36.42 48.52
C SER A 155 5.50 -36.66 47.01
N GLU A 156 6.52 -36.65 46.16
CA GLU A 156 7.97 -36.47 46.24
C GLU A 156 8.46 -36.09 44.81
N TYR A 157 9.34 -35.10 44.74
CA TYR A 157 10.57 -34.98 43.93
C TYR A 157 10.83 -35.83 42.64
N LEU A 158 11.37 -35.12 41.61
CA LEU A 158 12.07 -35.59 40.38
C LEU A 158 11.11 -36.00 39.22
N PHE A 159 11.14 -35.46 38.00
CA PHE A 159 12.21 -35.22 37.02
C PHE A 159 11.84 -33.97 36.17
N GLY A 160 12.70 -33.00 35.84
CA GLY A 160 14.12 -33.09 35.52
C GLY A 160 14.28 -33.20 34.00
N VAL A 161 14.34 -32.04 33.31
CA VAL A 161 15.12 -31.80 32.07
C VAL A 161 15.46 -33.05 31.25
N SER A 162 14.53 -33.51 30.40
CA SER A 162 14.81 -34.57 29.43
C SER A 162 13.98 -34.33 28.18
N LEU A 163 14.48 -33.46 27.29
CA LEU A 163 14.14 -33.42 25.86
C LEU A 163 15.04 -32.42 25.11
N TYR A 164 15.58 -31.40 25.80
CA TYR A 164 16.76 -30.67 25.34
C TYR A 164 18.00 -31.52 25.58
N LEU A 165 18.30 -32.42 24.64
CA LEU A 165 19.64 -32.95 24.30
C LEU A 165 19.57 -34.13 23.32
N PHE A 166 18.37 -34.56 22.88
CA PHE A 166 18.25 -35.69 21.93
C PHE A 166 18.22 -35.32 20.43
N PHE A 167 18.35 -34.04 20.07
CA PHE A 167 18.46 -33.61 18.66
C PHE A 167 19.78 -32.93 18.29
N TRP A 168 20.81 -33.01 19.14
CA TRP A 168 22.13 -32.43 18.83
C TRP A 168 23.28 -33.44 18.73
N LEU A 169 22.98 -34.72 18.47
CA LEU A 169 24.04 -35.72 18.27
C LEU A 169 23.67 -36.88 17.33
N VAL A 170 22.99 -36.57 16.21
CA VAL A 170 22.87 -37.50 15.06
C VAL A 170 23.12 -36.74 13.76
N SER A 171 24.31 -36.15 13.61
CA SER A 171 24.83 -35.69 12.31
C SER A 171 26.35 -35.87 12.18
N LEU A 172 26.96 -36.73 12.99
CA LEU A 172 28.35 -37.10 12.80
C LEU A 172 28.52 -38.57 13.12
N VAL A 173 28.61 -39.38 12.07
CA VAL A 173 29.36 -40.65 11.92
C VAL A 173 28.59 -41.53 10.92
N GLU A 174 28.84 -41.30 9.64
CA GLU A 174 28.80 -42.35 8.63
C GLU A 174 30.20 -42.44 8.02
N THR A 175 31.00 -43.39 8.51
CA THR A 175 32.03 -44.03 7.71
C THR A 175 31.88 -45.54 7.92
N PRO A 176 31.65 -46.33 6.86
CA PRO A 176 31.93 -47.75 6.91
C PRO A 176 33.41 -47.97 6.59
N ASN A 177 34.03 -48.71 7.50
CA ASN A 177 35.36 -49.29 7.44
C ASN A 177 35.36 -50.54 6.53
N ILE A 178 36.52 -51.21 6.39
CA ILE A 178 36.82 -52.52 5.76
C ILE A 178 37.45 -52.37 4.36
N SER A 179 38.64 -52.88 4.04
CA SER A 179 39.61 -53.81 4.69
C SER A 179 41.02 -53.51 4.19
#